data_AF-A0A2P5CI29-F1
#
_entry.id   AF-A0A2P5CI29-F1
#
_cell.length_a   1.000
_cell.length_b   1.000
_cell.length_c   1.000
_cell.angle_alpha   90.00
_cell.angle_beta   90.00
_cell.angle_gamma   90.00
#
_symmetry.space_group_name_H-M   'P 1'
#
loop_
_entity.id
_entity.type
_entity.pdbx_description
1 polymer ?
#
loop_
_entity_poly.entity_id
_entity_poly.type
_entity_poly.pdbx_seq_one_letter_code
_entity_poly.pdbx_strand_id
1 'polypeptide(L)'
;MAVLEKLPNLKRLRLYSGSYMGSKLVCSAGGFPKLETLRLCYLYFLEEWRMEKGAMPSLQILDLDYVPKLEMIPEGLKFVWTLRQLNVTDMYKSFMDRLRVNK
;
A
#
# COMPACT_ATOMS: atom_id res chain seq x y z
N MET A 1 1.10 4.23 -10.72
CA MET A 1 0.22 3.05 -10.56
C MET A 1 -0.74 2.84 -11.72
N ALA A 2 -1.16 3.89 -12.43
CA ALA A 2 -2.15 3.86 -13.52
C ALA A 2 -2.04 2.75 -14.58
N VAL A 3 -0.83 2.24 -14.85
CA VAL A 3 -0.64 1.13 -15.79
C VAL A 3 -0.77 -0.24 -15.08
N LEU A 4 -0.08 -0.40 -13.94
CA LEU A 4 -0.07 -1.66 -13.19
C LEU A 4 -1.45 -2.02 -12.64
N GLU A 5 -2.24 -1.04 -12.23
CA GLU A 5 -3.56 -1.27 -11.65
C GLU A 5 -4.58 -1.85 -12.64
N LYS A 6 -4.31 -1.69 -13.94
CA LYS A 6 -5.16 -2.20 -15.03
C LYS A 6 -4.85 -3.65 -15.38
N LEU A 7 -3.81 -4.26 -14.79
CA LEU A 7 -3.45 -5.65 -15.04
C LEU A 7 -4.49 -6.58 -14.37
N PRO A 8 -5.34 -7.27 -15.15
CA PRO A 8 -6.55 -7.91 -14.60
C PRO A 8 -6.24 -9.18 -13.78
N ASN A 9 -5.06 -9.75 -13.94
CA ASN A 9 -4.62 -10.98 -13.29
C ASN A 9 -3.40 -10.78 -12.38
N LEU A 10 -2.98 -9.54 -12.12
CA LEU A 10 -1.86 -9.29 -11.23
C LEU A 10 -2.25 -9.66 -9.80
N LYS A 11 -1.65 -10.72 -9.27
CA LYS A 11 -1.89 -11.21 -7.90
C LYS A 11 -0.89 -10.70 -6.88
N ARG A 12 0.34 -10.47 -7.29
CA ARG A 12 1.43 -10.05 -6.40
C ARG A 12 2.18 -8.91 -7.02
N LEU A 13 2.33 -7.83 -6.27
CA LEU A 13 3.11 -6.66 -6.66
C LEU A 13 4.11 -6.36 -5.56
N ARG A 14 5.38 -6.28 -5.95
CA ARG A 14 6.46 -5.78 -5.08
C ARG A 14 7.07 -4.57 -5.74
N LEU A 15 6.99 -3.44 -5.06
CA LEU A 15 7.75 -2.24 -5.37
C LEU A 15 8.97 -2.23 -4.43
N TYR A 16 10.16 -2.36 -5.00
CA TYR A 16 11.43 -2.35 -4.28
C TYR A 16 12.20 -1.05 -4.54
N SER A 17 13.38 -0.90 -3.91
CA SER A 17 14.29 0.23 -4.15
C SER A 17 14.43 0.54 -5.64
N GLY A 18 14.22 1.81 -6.01
CA GLY A 18 14.30 2.30 -7.39
C GLY A 18 13.09 2.02 -8.29
N SER A 19 12.14 1.17 -7.88
CA SER A 19 10.95 0.86 -8.70
C SER A 19 9.88 1.96 -8.73
N TYR A 20 9.91 2.83 -7.73
CA TYR A 20 8.96 3.92 -7.59
C TYR A 20 9.65 5.13 -6.93
N MET A 21 9.81 6.20 -7.71
CA MET A 21 10.46 7.46 -7.27
C MET A 21 9.45 8.59 -7.05
N GLY A 22 8.15 8.31 -7.15
CA GLY A 22 7.11 9.32 -6.91
C GLY A 22 6.90 9.57 -5.42
N SER A 23 6.44 10.77 -5.09
CA SER A 23 6.05 11.11 -3.71
C SER A 23 4.63 10.67 -3.35
N LYS A 24 3.80 10.35 -4.36
CA LYS A 24 2.37 10.08 -4.17
C LYS A 24 1.89 8.83 -4.92
N LEU A 25 1.60 7.77 -4.17
CA LEU A 25 0.98 6.57 -4.69
C LEU A 25 -0.55 6.73 -4.67
N VAL A 26 -1.21 6.59 -5.83
CA VAL A 26 -2.68 6.61 -5.93
C VAL A 26 -3.15 5.29 -6.53
N CYS A 27 -4.11 4.63 -5.89
CA CYS A 27 -4.82 3.47 -6.42
C CYS A 27 -6.29 3.82 -6.63
N SER A 28 -6.76 3.74 -7.88
CA SER A 28 -8.12 4.13 -8.27
C SER A 28 -9.16 3.05 -7.98
N ALA A 29 -10.42 3.44 -7.87
CA ALA A 29 -11.55 2.52 -7.70
C ALA A 29 -11.56 1.46 -8.82
N GLY A 30 -11.72 0.18 -8.46
CA GLY A 30 -11.64 -0.93 -9.40
C GLY A 30 -10.22 -1.30 -9.86
N GLY A 31 -9.20 -0.52 -9.48
CA GLY A 31 -7.81 -0.85 -9.74
C GLY A 31 -7.37 -2.11 -8.98
N PHE A 32 -6.48 -2.89 -9.59
CA PHE A 32 -5.91 -4.11 -9.02
C PHE A 32 -6.99 -5.15 -8.57
N PRO A 33 -7.87 -5.60 -9.47
CA PRO A 33 -9.04 -6.40 -9.10
C PRO A 33 -8.69 -7.73 -8.41
N LYS A 34 -7.55 -8.34 -8.74
CA LYS A 34 -7.09 -9.64 -8.21
C LYS A 34 -5.82 -9.56 -7.38
N LEU A 35 -5.37 -8.38 -6.98
CA LEU A 35 -4.14 -8.25 -6.21
C LEU A 35 -4.35 -8.79 -4.79
N GLU A 36 -3.60 -9.83 -4.44
CA GLU A 36 -3.65 -10.54 -3.16
C GLU A 36 -2.52 -10.10 -2.24
N THR A 37 -1.36 -9.70 -2.80
CA THR A 37 -0.19 -9.26 -2.03
C THR A 37 0.40 -7.98 -2.60
N LEU A 38 0.55 -6.97 -1.74
CA LEU A 38 1.27 -5.74 -2.03
C LEU A 38 2.45 -5.60 -1.07
N ARG A 39 3.65 -5.42 -1.62
CA ARG A 39 4.86 -5.13 -0.85
C ARG A 39 5.45 -3.80 -1.29
N LEU A 40 5.60 -2.88 -0.35
CA LEU A 40 6.26 -1.59 -0.55
C LEU A 40 7.55 -1.60 0.27
N CYS A 41 8.68 -1.70 -0.41
CA CYS A 41 9.97 -1.90 0.23
C CYS A 41 10.98 -0.83 -0.21
N TYR A 42 11.64 -0.15 0.72
CA TYR A 42 12.70 0.83 0.42
C TYR A 42 12.23 1.94 -0.54
N LEU A 43 11.01 2.45 -0.34
CA LEU A 43 10.46 3.54 -1.15
C LEU A 43 10.76 4.89 -0.50
N TYR A 44 11.98 5.37 -0.69
CA TYR A 44 12.54 6.55 -0.01
C TYR A 44 11.79 7.86 -0.24
N PHE A 45 11.05 7.97 -1.34
CA PHE A 45 10.37 9.19 -1.75
C PHE A 45 8.88 9.18 -1.45
N LEU A 46 8.29 8.01 -1.16
CA LEU A 46 6.84 7.88 -0.97
C LEU A 46 6.42 8.56 0.33
N GLU A 47 5.68 9.66 0.20
CA GLU A 47 5.18 10.49 1.30
C GLU A 47 3.68 10.22 1.52
N GLU A 48 2.92 10.21 0.42
CA GLU A 48 1.47 10.10 0.45
C GLU A 48 1.01 8.83 -0.27
N TRP A 49 0.16 8.04 0.40
CA TRP A 49 -0.56 6.94 -0.23
C TRP A 49 -2.06 7.18 -0.15
N ARG A 50 -2.69 7.36 -1.31
CA ARG A 50 -4.15 7.48 -1.46
C ARG A 50 -4.72 6.23 -2.10
N MET A 51 -5.87 5.80 -1.58
CA MET A 51 -6.63 4.69 -2.14
C MET A 51 -8.11 5.05 -2.16
N GLU A 52 -8.70 4.99 -3.34
CA GLU A 52 -10.14 5.17 -3.52
C GLU A 52 -10.91 3.94 -3.05
N LYS A 53 -12.17 4.16 -2.62
CA LYS A 53 -13.06 3.07 -2.21
C LYS A 53 -13.24 2.07 -3.37
N GLY A 54 -13.03 0.79 -3.10
CA GLY A 54 -13.14 -0.28 -4.09
C GLY A 54 -11.86 -0.57 -4.88
N ALA A 55 -10.74 0.07 -4.56
CA ALA A 55 -9.42 -0.36 -5.05
C ALA A 55 -8.96 -1.62 -4.30
N MET A 56 -8.20 -2.49 -4.98
CA MET A 56 -7.58 -3.70 -4.41
C MET A 56 -8.55 -4.58 -3.60
N PRO A 57 -9.73 -4.93 -4.13
CA PRO A 57 -10.78 -5.62 -3.36
C PRO A 57 -10.40 -7.04 -2.90
N SER A 58 -9.32 -7.60 -3.44
CA SER A 58 -8.84 -8.96 -3.13
C SER A 58 -7.59 -9.00 -2.25
N LEU A 59 -7.14 -7.85 -1.74
CA LEU A 59 -5.85 -7.75 -1.04
C LEU A 59 -5.90 -8.49 0.31
N GLN A 60 -4.95 -9.38 0.53
CA GLN A 60 -4.86 -10.23 1.72
C GLN A 60 -3.64 -9.90 2.57
N ILE A 61 -2.54 -9.50 1.94
CA ILE A 61 -1.25 -9.23 2.60
C ILE A 61 -0.73 -7.87 2.15
N LEU A 62 -0.47 -7.00 3.12
CA LEU A 62 0.23 -5.74 2.93
C LEU A 62 1.52 -5.74 3.75
N ASP A 63 2.66 -5.67 3.06
CA ASP A 63 3.97 -5.53 3.68
C ASP A 63 4.52 -4.13 3.42
N LEU A 64 4.84 -3.40 4.49
CA LEU A 64 5.56 -2.13 4.47
C LEU A 64 6.93 -2.36 5.10
N ASP A 65 7.98 -2.19 4.30
CA ASP A 65 9.36 -2.44 4.72
C ASP A 65 10.22 -1.20 4.41
N TYR A 66 10.64 -0.50 5.45
CA TYR A 66 11.47 0.72 5.34
C TYR A 66 10.95 1.72 4.30
N VAL A 67 9.80 2.34 4.58
CA VAL A 67 9.19 3.41 3.77
C VAL A 67 9.22 4.72 4.57
N PRO A 68 10.40 5.36 4.71
CA PRO A 68 10.70 6.31 5.77
C PRO A 68 9.82 7.58 5.75
N LYS A 69 9.35 7.97 4.57
CA LYS A 69 8.59 9.20 4.39
C LYS A 69 7.07 9.02 4.43
N LEU A 70 6.58 7.77 4.39
CA LEU A 70 5.15 7.52 4.32
C LEU A 70 4.49 7.98 5.62
N GLU A 71 3.55 8.91 5.51
CA GLU A 71 2.92 9.50 6.69
C GLU A 71 1.92 8.53 7.33
N MET A 72 1.13 7.84 6.52
CA MET A 72 -0.03 7.06 6.95
C MET A 72 -0.44 6.04 5.87
N ILE A 73 -1.09 4.95 6.28
CA ILE A 73 -1.81 4.05 5.37
C ILE A 73 -3.12 4.69 4.87
N PRO A 74 -3.56 4.46 3.62
CA PRO A 74 -4.73 5.12 3.09
C PRO A 74 -5.99 4.70 3.85
N GLU A 75 -6.87 5.67 4.13
CA GLU A 75 -8.17 5.39 4.73
C GLU A 75 -8.99 4.36 3.96
N GLY A 76 -8.83 4.30 2.63
CA GLY A 76 -9.50 3.30 1.80
C GLY A 76 -9.27 1.86 2.27
N LEU A 77 -8.18 1.59 3.02
CA LEU A 77 -7.81 0.26 3.47
C LEU A 77 -8.84 -0.30 4.48
N LYS A 78 -9.57 0.56 5.17
CA LYS A 78 -10.68 0.16 6.06
C LYS A 78 -11.83 -0.56 5.32
N PHE A 79 -11.91 -0.40 4.00
CA PHE A 79 -12.91 -1.06 3.16
C PHE A 79 -12.41 -2.37 2.52
N VAL A 80 -11.16 -2.76 2.78
CA VAL A 80 -10.57 -4.00 2.26
C VAL A 80 -10.71 -5.10 3.29
N TRP A 81 -11.89 -5.72 3.34
CA TRP A 81 -12.24 -6.73 4.35
C TRP A 81 -11.49 -8.06 4.16
N THR A 82 -10.85 -8.24 3.00
CA THR A 82 -10.03 -9.42 2.69
C THR A 82 -8.65 -9.36 3.34
N LEU A 83 -8.24 -8.20 3.88
CA LEU A 83 -6.91 -8.00 4.44
C LEU A 83 -6.76 -8.84 5.72
N ARG A 84 -5.80 -9.76 5.71
CA ARG A 84 -5.52 -10.68 6.83
C ARG A 84 -4.23 -10.36 7.55
N GLN A 85 -3.27 -9.77 6.84
CA GLN A 85 -1.94 -9.49 7.36
C GLN A 85 -1.50 -8.08 6.96
N LEU A 86 -1.10 -7.31 7.97
CA LEU A 86 -0.42 -6.04 7.83
C LEU A 86 0.93 -6.18 8.54
N ASN A 87 2.00 -6.31 7.77
CA ASN A 87 3.36 -6.38 8.28
C ASN A 87 4.02 -5.03 8.10
N VAL A 88 4.59 -4.50 9.19
CA VAL A 88 5.27 -3.22 9.20
C VAL A 88 6.64 -3.42 9.83
N THR A 89 7.69 -3.35 9.01
CA THR A 89 9.09 -3.58 9.40
C THR A 89 9.92 -2.33 9.11
N ASP A 90 10.87 -2.04 10.00
CA ASP A 90 11.84 -0.94 9.85
C ASP A 90 11.22 0.44 9.54
N MET A 91 9.99 0.67 10.01
CA MET A 91 9.32 1.97 9.94
C MET A 91 9.64 2.83 11.16
N TYR A 92 9.64 4.15 10.99
CA TYR A 92 9.84 5.07 12.11
C TYR A 92 8.77 4.92 13.19
N LYS A 93 9.17 5.10 14.45
CA LYS A 93 8.28 5.05 15.61
C LYS A 93 7.05 5.95 15.46
N SER A 94 7.24 7.16 14.92
CA SER A 94 6.14 8.12 14.70
C SER A 94 5.05 7.57 13.77
N PHE A 95 5.40 6.76 12.77
CA PHE A 95 4.42 6.07 11.93
C PHE A 95 3.66 5.01 12.72
N MET A 96 4.37 4.20 13.51
CA MET A 96 3.77 3.15 14.34
C MET A 96 2.82 3.72 15.39
N ASP A 97 3.15 4.87 15.98
CA ASP A 97 2.31 5.56 16.95
C ASP A 97 0.98 5.98 16.31
N ARG A 98 1.01 6.57 15.10
CA ARG A 98 -0.21 6.92 14.34
C ARG A 98 -1.04 5.70 13.94
N LEU A 99 -0.40 4.59 13.58
CA LEU A 99 -1.10 3.36 13.19
C LEU A 99 -1.90 2.76 14.34
N ARG A 100 -1.42 2.88 15.59
CA ARG A 100 -2.08 2.34 16.78
C ARG A 100 -3.29 3.15 17.24
N VAL A 101 -3.32 4.44 16.95
CA VAL A 101 -4.42 5.36 17.34
C VAL A 101 -5.65 5.16 16.46
N ASN A 102 -5.49 4.63 15.24
CA ASN A 102 -6.57 4.40 14.27
C ASN A 102 -7.22 3.01 14.39
N LYS A 103 -7.35 2.47 15.61
CA LYS A 103 -8.06 1.21 15.89
C LYS A 103 -9.54 1.43 16.20
#